data_AF-A0A965AA21-F1
#
_entry.id   AF-A0A965AA21-F1
#
_cell.length_a   1.000
_cell.length_b   1.000
_cell.length_c   1.000
_cell.angle_alpha   90.00
_cell.angle_beta   90.00
_cell.angle_gamma   90.00
#
_symmetry.space_group_name_H-M   'P 1'
#
loop_
_entity.id
_entity.type
_entity.pdbx_description
1 polymer ?
#
loop_
_entity_poly.entity_id
_entity_poly.type
_entity_poly.pdbx_seq_one_letter_code
_entity_poly.pdbx_strand_id
1 'polypeptide(L)'
;MLKKMIAKFNGIDSKTGYAIRKGDEIIYCTDTRKAWITDDEDRLTFHSNDKYISDIYTIGGREYYRNKKGLCIDAPCCGCCTG
;
A
#
# COMPACT_ATOMS: atom_id res chain seq x y z
N MET A 1 8.72 24.00 7.29
CA MET A 1 8.65 24.19 5.82
C MET A 1 8.94 22.85 5.16
N LEU A 2 8.13 22.48 4.15
CA LEU A 2 8.34 21.25 3.37
C LEU A 2 9.13 21.57 2.10
N LYS A 3 10.10 20.72 1.76
CA LYS A 3 10.89 20.83 0.53
C LYS A 3 10.95 19.47 -0.17
N LYS A 4 10.62 19.42 -1.46
CA LYS A 4 10.87 18.24 -2.31
C LYS A 4 12.36 18.27 -2.70
N MET A 5 13.06 17.16 -2.49
CA MET A 5 14.50 17.06 -2.79
C MET A 5 14.92 15.60 -3.02
N ILE A 6 16.08 15.42 -3.67
CA ILE A 6 16.72 14.11 -3.80
C ILE A 6 17.49 13.77 -2.53
N ALA A 7 17.29 12.57 -2.00
CA ALA A 7 18.00 12.05 -0.85
C ALA A 7 19.51 11.94 -1.15
N LYS A 8 20.32 12.72 -0.43
CA LYS A 8 21.80 12.66 -0.54
C LYS A 8 22.41 11.53 0.31
N PHE A 9 21.66 11.08 1.31
CA PHE A 9 22.09 10.11 2.31
C PHE A 9 21.01 9.05 2.49
N ASN A 10 21.41 7.88 2.96
CA ASN A 10 20.46 6.85 3.39
C ASN A 10 19.77 7.30 4.68
N GLY A 11 18.50 6.93 4.85
CA GLY A 11 17.69 7.30 6.00
C GLY A 11 16.50 6.38 6.17
N ILE A 12 15.58 6.78 7.03
CA ILE A 12 14.32 6.07 7.27
C ILE A 12 13.18 7.04 7.02
N ASP A 13 12.16 6.56 6.32
CA ASP A 13 10.91 7.26 6.11
C ASP A 13 10.17 7.41 7.42
N SER A 14 9.94 8.65 7.83
CA SER A 14 9.27 8.99 9.09
C SER A 14 7.77 8.69 9.12
N LYS A 15 7.14 8.42 7.97
CA LYS A 15 5.72 8.03 7.87
C LYS A 15 5.56 6.51 7.85
N THR A 16 6.38 5.82 7.06
CA THR A 16 6.19 4.39 6.76
C THR A 16 7.22 3.48 7.45
N GLY A 17 8.37 4.01 7.87
CA GLY A 17 9.48 3.23 8.39
C GLY A 17 10.34 2.57 7.31
N TYR A 18 10.05 2.78 6.02
CA TYR A 18 10.86 2.23 4.93
C TYR A 18 12.24 2.88 4.83
N ALA A 19 13.20 2.15 4.28
CA ALA A 19 14.53 2.68 4.05
C ALA A 19 14.51 3.68 2.88
N ILE A 20 14.92 4.93 3.16
CA ILE A 20 15.24 5.93 2.14
C ILE A 20 16.67 5.67 1.68
N ARG A 21 16.86 5.52 0.37
CA ARG A 21 18.18 5.34 -0.25
C ARG A 21 18.64 6.64 -0.90
N LYS A 22 19.96 6.78 -1.03
CA LYS A 22 20.55 7.86 -1.82
C LYS A 22 20.00 7.81 -3.25
N GLY A 23 19.45 8.93 -3.72
CA GLY A 23 18.83 9.03 -5.04
C GLY A 23 17.30 9.04 -5.03
N ASP A 24 16.66 8.67 -3.91
CA ASP A 24 15.20 8.69 -3.82
C ASP A 24 14.67 10.13 -3.76
N GLU A 25 13.55 10.39 -4.44
CA GLU A 25 12.80 11.62 -4.21
C GLU A 25 12.11 11.56 -2.85
N ILE A 26 12.38 12.57 -2.02
CA ILE A 26 11.82 12.69 -0.67
C ILE A 26 11.23 14.09 -0.44
N ILE A 27 10.26 14.15 0.46
CA ILE A 27 9.86 15.41 1.09
C ILE A 27 10.58 15.52 2.42
N TYR A 28 11.31 16.61 2.60
CA TYR A 28 11.98 16.96 3.83
C TYR A 28 11.28 18.12 4.54
N CYS A 29 10.90 17.91 5.80
CA CYS A 29 10.39 18.95 6.67
C CYS A 29 11.54 19.56 7.47
N THR A 30 11.89 20.82 7.21
CA THR A 30 12.99 21.52 7.89
C THR A 30 12.73 21.77 9.37
N ASP A 31 11.46 21.86 9.75
CA ASP A 31 11.08 22.24 11.12
C ASP A 31 11.19 21.03 12.05
N THR A 32 10.71 19.87 11.58
CA THR A 32 10.73 18.63 12.35
C THR A 32 11.92 17.74 12.03
N ARG A 33 12.75 18.13 11.04
CA ARG A 33 13.87 17.34 10.49
C ARG A 33 13.48 15.93 10.02
N LYS A 34 12.21 15.76 9.64
CA LYS A 34 11.66 14.49 9.16
C LYS A 34 11.71 14.41 7.64
N ALA A 35 12.02 13.22 7.13
CA ALA A 35 11.97 12.90 5.71
C ALA A 35 10.94 11.79 5.47
N TRP A 36 10.27 11.81 4.32
CA TRP A 36 9.47 10.69 3.83
C TRP A 36 9.55 10.63 2.31
N ILE A 37 9.39 9.46 1.74
CA ILE A 37 9.38 9.27 0.29
C ILE A 37 8.16 10.01 -0.26
N THR A 38 8.34 10.77 -1.33
CA THR A 38 7.23 11.40 -2.05
C THR A 38 6.63 10.34 -2.95
N ASP A 39 5.50 9.79 -2.53
CA ASP A 39 4.59 9.14 -3.46
C ASP A 39 4.00 10.25 -4.35
N ASP A 40 4.61 10.48 -5.51
CA ASP A 40 3.81 10.89 -6.67
C ASP A 40 2.67 9.87 -6.77
N GLU A 41 1.45 10.35 -7.02
CA GLU A 41 0.16 9.66 -6.81
C GLU A 41 -0.01 8.28 -7.50
N ASP A 42 1.00 7.74 -8.17
CA ASP A 42 1.05 6.41 -8.79
C ASP A 42 1.57 5.28 -7.88
N ARG A 43 2.01 5.56 -6.65
CA ARG A 43 2.37 4.51 -5.66
C ARG A 43 1.32 4.25 -4.58
N LEU A 44 0.13 4.82 -4.73
CA LEU A 44 -1.04 4.60 -3.89
C LEU A 44 -1.71 3.21 -4.06
N THR A 45 -1.02 2.20 -4.59
CA THR A 45 -1.63 0.89 -4.80
C THR A 45 -1.24 -0.22 -3.84
N PHE A 46 -0.42 -0.04 -2.79
CA PHE A 46 -0.10 -1.20 -1.91
C PHE A 46 0.08 -0.98 -0.41
N HIS A 47 -0.31 0.16 0.19
CA HIS A 47 -0.38 0.26 1.66
C HIS A 47 -1.67 0.85 2.21
N SER A 48 -2.78 0.58 1.52
CA SER A 48 -4.07 0.57 2.21
C SER A 48 -4.10 -0.66 3.12
N ASN A 49 -4.23 -0.43 4.42
CA ASN A 49 -4.69 -1.41 5.40
C ASN A 49 -6.15 -1.86 5.16
N ASP A 50 -6.67 -1.70 3.94
CA ASP A 50 -7.99 -2.13 3.52
C ASP A 50 -7.84 -3.41 2.73
N LYS A 51 -8.20 -4.52 3.40
CA LYS A 51 -8.61 -5.80 2.80
C LYS A 51 -7.96 -6.08 1.43
N TYR A 52 -6.73 -6.59 1.44
CA TYR A 52 -6.04 -7.05 0.23
C TYR A 52 -6.92 -8.06 -0.53
N ILE A 53 -7.59 -7.57 -1.58
CA ILE A 53 -8.30 -8.37 -2.58
C ILE A 53 -7.21 -8.96 -3.46
N SER A 54 -6.90 -10.25 -3.29
CA SER A 54 -5.89 -10.91 -4.12
C SER A 54 -6.48 -11.36 -5.45
N ASP A 55 -7.76 -11.75 -5.48
CA ASP A 55 -8.36 -12.40 -6.65
C ASP A 55 -9.86 -12.12 -6.76
N ILE A 56 -10.33 -11.81 -7.97
CA ILE A 56 -11.77 -11.76 -8.32
C ILE A 56 -12.14 -13.14 -8.89
N TYR A 57 -13.12 -13.81 -8.29
CA TYR A 57 -13.56 -15.14 -8.67
C TYR A 57 -15.04 -15.13 -9.03
N THR A 58 -15.41 -15.69 -10.20
CA THR A 58 -16.80 -15.73 -10.65
C THR A 58 -17.39 -17.13 -10.46
N ILE A 59 -18.48 -17.25 -9.69
CA ILE A 59 -19.28 -18.48 -9.56
C ILE A 59 -20.75 -18.18 -9.81
N GLY A 60 -21.39 -18.94 -10.69
CA GLY A 60 -22.84 -18.85 -10.91
C GLY A 60 -23.31 -17.48 -11.43
N GLY A 61 -22.42 -16.74 -12.12
CA GLY A 61 -22.70 -15.39 -12.61
C GLY A 61 -22.57 -14.28 -11.56
N ARG A 62 -22.01 -14.59 -10.37
CA ARG A 62 -21.69 -13.61 -9.33
C ARG A 62 -20.19 -13.52 -9.13
N GLU A 63 -19.69 -12.31 -8.95
CA GLU A 63 -18.28 -12.01 -8.68
C GLU A 63 -18.04 -11.98 -7.16
N TYR A 64 -16.94 -12.58 -6.73
CA TYR A 64 -16.52 -12.67 -5.34
C TYR A 64 -15.07 -12.23 -5.17
N TYR A 65 -14.77 -11.52 -4.08
CA TYR A 65 -13.43 -11.04 -3.76
C TYR A 65 -12.74 -11.96 -2.74
N ARG A 66 -11.56 -12.48 -3.06
CA ARG A 66 -10.76 -13.36 -2.18
C ARG A 66 -9.54 -12.66 -1.62
N ASN A 67 -9.10 -13.08 -0.44
CA ASN A 67 -7.82 -12.70 0.14
C ASN A 67 -6.73 -13.72 -0.25
N LYS A 68 -5.45 -13.39 0.02
CA LYS A 68 -4.30 -14.26 -0.28
C LYS A 68 -4.36 -15.66 0.33
N LYS A 69 -5.21 -15.88 1.34
CA LYS A 69 -5.43 -17.20 1.96
C LYS A 69 -6.53 -18.00 1.26
N GLY A 70 -7.08 -17.50 0.16
CA GLY A 70 -8.19 -18.10 -0.57
C GLY A 70 -9.54 -17.94 0.14
N LEU A 71 -9.66 -17.09 1.16
CA LEU A 71 -10.92 -16.83 1.86
C LEU A 71 -11.64 -15.63 1.26
N CYS A 72 -12.96 -15.67 1.32
CA CYS A 72 -13.83 -14.67 0.71
C CYS A 72 -13.94 -13.46 1.65
N ILE A 73 -13.87 -12.28 1.07
CA ILE A 73 -13.79 -11.00 1.80
C ILE A 73 -15.16 -10.35 1.91
N ASP A 74 -15.96 -10.53 0.85
CA ASP A 74 -17.28 -9.93 0.62
C ASP A 74 -18.43 -10.87 0.98
N ALA A 75 -18.14 -12.15 1.24
CA ALA A 75 -19.12 -13.15 1.63
C ALA A 75 -18.52 -14.15 2.63
N PRO A 76 -19.34 -14.79 3.48
CA PRO A 76 -18.87 -15.89 4.35
C PRO A 76 -18.31 -17.08 3.55
N CYS A 77 -18.66 -17.18 2.27
CA CYS A 77 -18.02 -18.05 1.28
C CYS A 77 -18.31 -17.58 -0.16
N CYS A 78 -17.42 -17.94 -1.08
CA CYS A 78 -17.37 -17.40 -2.44
C CYS A 78 -18.35 -18.10 -3.37
N GLY A 79 -19.51 -18.52 -2.87
CA GLY A 79 -20.44 -19.38 -3.61
C GLY A 79 -20.10 -20.89 -3.57
N CYS A 80 -19.02 -21.31 -2.89
CA CYS A 80 -18.68 -22.72 -2.68
C CYS A 80 -19.24 -23.33 -1.38
N CYS A 81 -20.04 -22.61 -0.58
CA CYS A 81 -20.80 -23.27 0.48
C CYS A 81 -21.97 -24.03 -0.13
N THR A 82 -21.70 -25.19 -0.72
CA THR A 82 -22.68 -26.27 -0.67
C THR A 82 -22.74 -26.72 0.79
N GLY A 83 -23.90 -26.56 1.42
CA GLY A 83 -24.21 -27.24 2.67
C GLY A 83 -24.13 -28.76 2.52
#